data_AF-A0A970ZTM1-F1
#
_entry.id   AF-A0A970ZTM1-F1
#
_cell.length_a   1.000
_cell.length_b   1.000
_cell.length_c   1.000
_cell.angle_alpha   90.00
_cell.angle_beta   90.00
_cell.angle_gamma   90.00
#
_symmetry.space_group_name_H-M   'P 1'
#
loop_
_entity.id
_entity.type
_entity.pdbx_description
1 polymer ?
#
loop_
_entity_poly.entity_id
_entity_poly.type
_entity_poly.pdbx_seq_one_letter_code
_entity_poly.pdbx_strand_id
1 'polypeptide(L)'
;LPDRPRVYRWESKDRISSQYEMWNNPYEDGFGGKDALILMPQVSTLPRRFADAFAEVEKIGEFTVRFGYDSERFFAVFRGRDLQSWPSGETVGKPGSPAPSR
;
A
#
# COMPACT_ATOMS: atom_id res chain seq x y z
N LEU A 1 -6.51 -20.67 5.62
CA LEU A 1 -6.33 -20.71 7.09
C LEU A 1 -6.94 -19.44 7.67
N PRO A 2 -8.01 -19.55 8.47
CA PRO A 2 -8.79 -18.41 8.97
C PRO A 2 -8.04 -17.47 9.94
N ASP A 3 -6.90 -17.90 10.50
CA ASP A 3 -6.20 -17.16 11.57
C ASP A 3 -4.96 -16.36 11.14
N ARG A 4 -4.76 -16.13 9.84
CA ARG A 4 -3.65 -15.29 9.35
C ARG A 4 -4.16 -13.88 9.02
N PRO A 5 -3.47 -12.81 9.47
CA PRO A 5 -3.80 -11.47 9.02
C PRO A 5 -3.72 -11.43 7.49
N ARG A 6 -4.77 -10.90 6.85
CA ARG A 6 -4.78 -10.71 5.40
C ARG A 6 -3.82 -9.57 5.08
N VAL A 7 -2.71 -9.90 4.42
CA VAL A 7 -1.70 -8.92 4.04
C VAL A 7 -1.92 -8.56 2.58
N TYR A 8 -2.21 -7.28 2.35
CA TYR A 8 -2.20 -6.69 1.02
C TYR A 8 -0.90 -5.89 0.93
N ARG A 9 -0.03 -6.23 -0.03
CA ARG A 9 1.13 -5.36 -0.34
C ARG A 9 0.58 -4.07 -0.97
N TRP A 10 1.40 -3.08 -1.30
CA TRP A 10 1.08 -2.02 -2.28
C TRP A 10 2.23 -1.90 -3.28
N GLU A 11 1.95 -1.87 -4.58
CA GLU A 11 2.96 -1.71 -5.64
C GLU A 11 2.61 -0.49 -6.50
N SER A 12 3.65 0.26 -6.86
CA SER A 12 3.52 1.52 -7.60
C SER A 12 3.33 1.33 -9.10
N LYS A 13 3.68 0.15 -9.62
CA LYS A 13 3.68 -0.16 -11.06
C LYS A 13 2.48 -0.99 -11.42
N ASP A 14 1.76 -0.55 -12.45
CA ASP A 14 0.58 -1.24 -13.01
C ASP A 14 0.94 -2.49 -13.85
N ARG A 15 2.04 -3.17 -13.50
CA ARG A 15 2.51 -4.40 -14.14
C ARG A 15 2.61 -5.50 -13.09
N ILE A 16 1.83 -6.55 -13.29
CA ILE A 16 1.98 -7.84 -12.61
C ILE A 16 3.33 -8.41 -13.05
N SER A 17 4.33 -8.32 -12.17
CA SER A 17 5.68 -8.84 -12.32
C SER A 17 5.82 -10.30 -11.88
N SER A 18 4.82 -10.86 -11.19
CA SER A 18 4.81 -12.26 -10.74
C SER A 18 3.40 -12.83 -10.62
N GLN A 19 3.23 -14.13 -10.89
CA GLN A 19 1.95 -14.86 -10.79
C GLN A 19 1.43 -14.98 -9.34
N TYR A 20 2.20 -14.53 -8.34
CA TYR A 20 1.80 -14.42 -6.94
C TYR A 20 1.36 -13.00 -6.54
N GLU A 21 1.36 -12.05 -7.48
CA GLU A 21 0.88 -10.68 -7.32
C GLU A 21 -0.62 -10.58 -7.66
N MET A 22 -1.44 -11.46 -7.09
CA MET A 22 -2.88 -11.26 -7.12
C MET A 22 -3.23 -10.13 -6.16
N TRP A 23 -3.26 -8.93 -6.73
CA TRP A 23 -3.66 -7.69 -6.12
C TRP A 23 -5.18 -7.64 -6.01
N ASN A 24 -5.72 -8.34 -5.03
CA ASN A 24 -7.11 -8.10 -4.68
C ASN A 24 -7.22 -6.69 -4.14
N ASN A 25 -8.03 -5.86 -4.78
CA ASN A 25 -8.50 -4.62 -4.20
C ASN A 25 -9.33 -5.02 -2.96
N PRO A 26 -8.87 -4.74 -1.73
CA PRO A 26 -9.60 -5.12 -0.53
C PRO A 26 -11.00 -4.48 -0.49
N TYR A 27 -11.17 -3.32 -1.12
CA TYR A 27 -12.47 -2.70 -1.27
C TYR A 27 -13.43 -3.58 -2.10
N GLU A 28 -12.96 -4.15 -3.22
CA GLU A 28 -13.74 -5.09 -4.05
C GLU A 28 -13.98 -6.44 -3.36
N ASP A 29 -13.07 -6.86 -2.47
CA ASP A 29 -13.22 -8.04 -1.62
C ASP A 29 -14.19 -7.81 -0.42
N GLY A 30 -14.87 -6.66 -0.35
CA GLY A 30 -15.82 -6.35 0.73
C GLY A 30 -15.18 -5.90 2.04
N PHE A 31 -13.95 -5.38 1.99
CA PHE A 31 -13.29 -4.70 3.11
C PHE A 31 -13.48 -3.18 3.10
N GLY A 32 -14.33 -2.66 2.21
CA GLY A 32 -14.83 -1.29 2.30
C GLY A 32 -15.36 -0.99 3.71
N GLY A 33 -14.95 0.16 4.23
CA GLY A 33 -15.28 0.67 5.54
C GLY A 33 -14.65 -0.04 6.74
N LYS A 34 -13.64 -0.90 6.53
CA LYS A 34 -12.89 -1.53 7.62
C LYS A 34 -11.60 -0.78 7.95
N ASP A 35 -11.11 -1.02 9.16
CA ASP A 35 -9.80 -0.55 9.61
C ASP A 35 -8.67 -1.39 9.03
N ALA A 36 -7.50 -0.77 8.85
CA ALA A 36 -6.29 -1.44 8.39
C ALA A 36 -5.04 -0.93 9.12
N LEU A 37 -4.03 -1.79 9.20
CA LEU A 37 -2.67 -1.42 9.55
C LEU A 37 -1.85 -1.22 8.27
N ILE A 38 -1.17 -0.09 8.18
CA ILE A 38 -0.32 0.28 7.06
C ILE A 38 1.13 0.25 7.55
N LEU A 39 1.95 -0.57 6.91
CA LEU A 39 3.37 -0.71 7.22
C LEU A 39 4.20 -0.01 6.14
N MET A 40 4.91 1.05 6.53
CA MET A 40 5.76 1.83 5.63
C MET A 40 7.24 1.51 5.89
N PRO A 41 7.89 0.69 5.05
CA PRO A 41 9.31 0.42 5.19
C PRO A 41 10.13 1.63 4.77
N GLN A 42 11.18 1.95 5.53
CA GLN A 42 12.20 2.95 5.17
C GLN A 42 11.67 4.39 4.97
N VAL A 43 10.42 4.67 5.35
CA VAL A 43 9.80 6.00 5.27
C VAL A 43 8.99 6.25 6.54
N SER A 44 9.19 7.42 7.16
CA SER A 44 8.53 7.80 8.43
C SER A 44 7.19 8.51 8.24
N THR A 45 6.89 8.94 7.01
CA THR A 45 5.69 9.67 6.61
C THR A 45 4.85 8.84 5.65
N LEU A 46 3.54 8.84 5.85
CA LEU A 46 2.60 8.19 4.96
C LEU A 46 2.35 9.06 3.72
N PRO A 47 2.54 8.55 2.49
CA PRO A 47 2.20 9.29 1.28
C PRO A 47 0.71 9.63 1.23
N ARG A 48 0.39 10.83 0.77
CA ARG A 48 -0.97 11.38 0.81
C ARG A 48 -2.04 10.48 0.17
N ARG A 49 -1.71 9.79 -0.93
CA ARG A 49 -2.63 8.83 -1.58
C ARG A 49 -3.13 7.71 -0.66
N PHE A 50 -2.34 7.31 0.33
CA PHE A 50 -2.75 6.32 1.32
C PHE A 50 -3.53 6.96 2.46
N ALA A 51 -3.23 8.21 2.82
CA ALA A 51 -4.01 8.95 3.80
C ALA A 51 -5.44 9.19 3.29
N ASP A 52 -5.57 9.62 2.03
CA ASP A 52 -6.84 9.95 1.38
C ASP A 52 -7.73 8.71 1.11
N ALA A 53 -7.17 7.50 1.21
CA ALA A 53 -7.90 6.24 1.03
C ALA A 53 -8.77 5.85 2.23
N PHE A 54 -8.55 6.48 3.39
CA PHE A 54 -9.23 6.21 4.65
C PHE A 54 -9.91 7.49 5.16
N ALA A 55 -10.94 7.35 5.99
CA ALA A 55 -11.58 8.51 6.62
C ALA A 55 -10.63 9.20 7.60
N GLU A 56 -9.78 8.42 8.29
CA GLU A 56 -8.76 8.94 9.20
C GLU A 56 -7.52 8.04 9.19
N VAL A 57 -6.34 8.65 9.28
CA VAL A 57 -5.09 7.92 9.45
C VAL A 57 -4.23 8.54 10.55
N GLU A 58 -3.77 7.68 11.45
CA GLU A 58 -2.88 8.07 12.55
C GLU A 58 -1.65 7.18 12.60
N LYS A 59 -0.51 7.74 12.99
CA LYS A 59 0.71 6.97 13.23
C LYS A 59 0.64 6.36 14.63
N ILE A 60 0.76 5.05 14.72
CA ILE A 60 0.61 4.32 16.00
C ILE A 60 1.95 3.79 16.54
N GLY A 61 3.01 3.82 15.74
CA GLY A 61 4.33 3.42 16.21
C GLY A 61 5.37 3.30 15.12
N GLU A 62 6.55 2.92 15.55
CA GLU A 62 7.70 2.61 14.70
C GLU A 62 8.45 1.44 15.31
N PHE A 63 9.04 0.59 14.46
CA PHE A 63 9.90 -0.49 14.93
C PHE A 63 10.96 -0.85 13.89
N THR A 64 12.05 -1.41 14.38
CA THR A 64 13.14 -1.91 13.54
C THR A 64 13.19 -3.43 13.64
N VAL A 65 13.33 -4.09 12.51
CA VAL A 65 13.45 -5.54 12.42
C VAL A 65 14.79 -5.88 11.79
N ARG A 66 15.50 -6.83 12.40
CA ARG A 66 16.67 -7.42 11.76
C ARG A 66 16.25 -8.29 10.60
N PHE A 67 16.87 -8.06 9.45
CA PHE A 67 16.65 -8.78 8.22
C PHE A 67 17.99 -9.32 7.72
N GLY A 68 18.30 -10.58 8.01
CA GLY A 68 19.62 -11.16 7.74
C GLY A 68 20.68 -10.76 8.78
N TYR A 69 21.95 -11.00 8.45
CA TYR A 69 23.06 -10.92 9.40
C TYR A 69 23.43 -9.47 9.80
N ASP A 70 23.43 -8.55 8.82
CA ASP A 70 23.91 -7.16 9.00
C ASP A 70 22.92 -6.09 8.49
N SER A 71 21.67 -6.44 8.21
CA SER A 71 20.70 -5.46 7.73
C SER A 71 19.52 -5.29 8.67
N GLU A 72 19.16 -4.03 8.91
CA GLU A 72 18.00 -3.64 9.68
C GLU A 72 17.00 -2.94 8.77
N ARG A 73 15.72 -3.22 8.99
CA ARG A 73 14.63 -2.55 8.29
C ARG A 73 13.75 -1.83 9.30
N PHE A 74 13.69 -0.52 9.13
CA PHE A 74 12.78 0.34 9.87
C PHE A 74 11.39 0.32 9.24
N PHE A 75 10.36 0.32 10.08
CA PHE A 75 8.97 0.43 9.70
C PHE A 75 8.26 1.50 10.54
N ALA A 76 7.55 2.41 9.86
CA ALA A 76 6.51 3.20 10.48
C ALA A 76 5.15 2.48 10.33
N VAL A 77 4.35 2.49 11.40
CA VAL A 77 3.04 1.84 11.46
C VAL A 77 1.96 2.89 11.57
N PHE A 78 0.98 2.83 10.68
CA PHE A 78 -0.19 3.69 10.70
C PHE A 78 -1.46 2.85 10.82
N ARG A 79 -2.46 3.39 11.51
CA ARG A 79 -3.81 2.85 11.53
C ARG A 79 -4.68 3.71 10.61
N GLY A 80 -5.16 3.11 9.53
CA GLY A 80 -6.21 3.69 8.71
C GLY A 80 -7.58 3.22 9.21
N ARG A 81 -8.51 4.15 9.38
CA ARG A 81 -9.90 3.85 9.78
C ARG A 81 -10.84 4.06 8.61
N ASP A 82 -11.81 3.15 8.48
CA ASP A 82 -12.90 3.25 7.50
C ASP A 82 -12.38 3.42 6.05
N LEU A 83 -11.89 2.33 5.45
CA LEU A 83 -11.39 2.30 4.06
C LEU A 83 -12.45 2.77 3.06
N GLN A 84 -12.25 3.96 2.48
CA GLN A 84 -13.17 4.58 1.52
C GLN A 84 -12.90 4.15 0.08
N SER A 85 -11.62 3.96 -0.26
CA SER A 85 -11.19 3.56 -1.60
C SER A 85 -9.82 2.89 -1.53
N TRP A 86 -9.46 2.13 -2.55
CA TRP A 86 -8.11 1.58 -2.64
C TRP A 86 -7.17 2.58 -3.34
N PRO A 87 -5.98 2.88 -2.79
CA PRO A 87 -5.07 3.86 -3.36
C PRO A 87 -4.67 3.46 -4.79
N SER A 88 -4.92 4.34 -5.75
CA SER A 88 -4.48 4.13 -7.13
C SER A 88 -2.95 4.17 -7.23
N GLY A 89 -2.41 3.29 -8.08
CA GLY A 89 -1.01 3.34 -8.50
C GLY A 89 -0.73 4.60 -9.33
N GLU A 90 0.55 4.90 -9.56
CA GLU A 90 0.90 5.89 -10.58
C GLU A 90 0.50 5.32 -11.93
N THR A 91 -0.27 6.07 -12.71
CA THR A 91 -0.54 5.73 -14.11
C THR A 91 0.79 5.80 -14.85
N VAL A 92 1.45 4.66 -15.05
CA VAL A 92 2.55 4.56 -16.00
C VAL A 92 1.92 4.88 -17.35
N GLY A 93 2.22 6.06 -17.88
CA GLY A 93 1.69 6.52 -19.17
C GLY A 93 1.75 5.39 -20.18
N LYS A 94 0.62 5.11 -20.84
CA LYS A 94 0.54 4.13 -21.93
C LYS A 94 1.77 4.26 -22.84
N PRO A 95 2.55 3.20 -23.07
CA PRO A 95 3.54 3.25 -24.14
C PRO A 95 2.75 3.34 -25.46
N GLY A 96 2.71 4.54 -26.05
CA GLY A 96 2.14 4.75 -27.39
C GLY A 96 1.14 5.88 -27.60
N SER A 97 0.99 6.87 -26.70
CA SER A 97 0.30 8.11 -27.09
C SER A 97 1.29 9.09 -27.74
N PRO A 98 1.03 9.56 -28.98
CA PRO A 98 1.94 10.46 -29.67
C PRO A 98 1.99 11.81 -28.95
N ALA A 99 3.18 12.40 -28.89
CA ALA A 99 3.41 13.71 -28.30
C ALA A 99 2.49 14.76 -28.95
N PRO A 100 1.91 15.70 -28.18
CA PRO A 100 1.17 16.80 -28.77
C PRO A 100 2.13 17.69 -29.56
N SER A 101 1.85 17.80 -30.86
CA SER A 101 2.49 18.75 -31.77
C SER A 101 2.31 20.17 -31.23
N ARG A 102 3.41 20.92 -31.12
CA ARG A 102 3.38 22.38 -31.02
C ARG A 102 3.18 22.99 -32.40
#